data_AF-A0A090WC52-F1
#
_entry.id   AF-A0A090WC52-F1
#
_cell.length_a   1.000
_cell.length_b   1.000
_cell.length_c   1.000
_cell.angle_alpha   90.00
_cell.angle_beta   90.00
_cell.angle_gamma   90.00
#
_symmetry.space_group_name_H-M   'P 1'
#
loop_
_entity.id
_entity.type
_entity.pdbx_description
1 polymer ?
#
loop_
_entity_poly.entity_id
_entity_poly.type
_entity_poly.pdbx_seq_one_letter_code
_entity_poly.pdbx_strand_id
1 'polypeptide(L)' 'MVKPHATVFEEQVIAGRDIGYYTGNFIMKGINPPEDDSEMSERGRVVVIFRKSESGIWKLVFDMDNRPPDVQEAA' A
#
# COMPACT_ATOMS: atom_id res chain seq x y z
N MET A 1 -8.56 11.82 18.78
CA MET A 1 -8.08 10.51 18.31
C MET A 1 -8.00 10.57 16.80
N VAL A 2 -6.79 10.64 16.26
CA VAL A 2 -6.57 10.61 14.81
C VAL A 2 -6.74 9.18 14.32
N LYS A 3 -7.52 9.01 13.26
CA LYS A 3 -7.68 7.72 12.57
C LYS A 3 -7.07 7.88 11.18
N PRO A 4 -5.83 7.42 10.95
CA PRO A 4 -5.31 7.36 9.59
C PRO A 4 -6.25 6.53 8.72
N HIS A 5 -6.49 6.98 7.50
CA HIS A 5 -7.36 6.31 6.54
C HIS A 5 -6.58 6.02 5.26
N ALA A 6 -6.49 4.73 4.94
CA ALA A 6 -5.94 4.24 3.70
C ALA A 6 -7.06 4.02 2.69
N THR A 7 -6.96 4.64 1.52
CA THR A 7 -7.74 4.23 0.34
C THR A 7 -6.79 3.52 -0.62
N VAL A 8 -7.16 2.31 -1.03
CA VAL A 8 -6.34 1.46 -1.88
C VAL A 8 -7.03 1.29 -3.24
N PHE A 9 -6.26 1.44 -4.31
CA PHE A 9 -6.68 1.31 -5.70
C PHE A 9 -5.98 0.09 -6.28
N GLU A 10 -6.73 -0.98 -6.49
CA GLU A 10 -6.23 -2.18 -7.15
C GLU A 10 -5.91 -1.88 -8.62
N GLU A 11 -4.68 -2.20 -9.03
CA GLU A 11 -4.29 -2.21 -10.44
C GLU A 11 -4.36 -3.63 -11.00
N GLN A 12 -3.87 -4.60 -10.22
CA GLN A 12 -3.83 -5.98 -10.66
C GLN A 12 -3.83 -6.96 -9.49
N VAL A 13 -4.62 -8.02 -9.64
CA VAL A 13 -4.55 -9.23 -8.81
C VAL A 13 -4.43 -10.43 -9.73
N ILE A 14 -3.37 -11.21 -9.55
CA ILE A 14 -3.24 -12.53 -10.18
C ILE A 14 -2.94 -13.55 -9.10
N ALA A 15 -3.66 -14.66 -9.14
CA ALA A 15 -3.36 -15.83 -8.33
C ALA A 15 -3.18 -17.07 -9.23
N GLY A 16 -2.04 -17.74 -9.05
CA GLY A 16 -1.81 -19.09 -9.51
C GLY A 16 -2.29 -20.12 -8.48
N ARG A 17 -1.76 -21.34 -8.55
CA ARG A 17 -2.16 -22.43 -7.64
C ARG A 17 -1.77 -22.16 -6.19
N ASP A 18 -0.55 -21.68 -5.97
CA ASP A 18 0.05 -21.55 -4.63
C ASP A 18 0.76 -20.20 -4.41
N ILE A 19 0.93 -19.39 -5.45
CA ILE A 19 1.46 -18.03 -5.37
C ILE A 19 0.50 -17.05 -6.04
N GLY A 20 0.37 -15.85 -5.47
CA GLY A 20 -0.37 -14.75 -6.05
C GLY A 20 0.33 -13.43 -5.78
N TYR A 21 0.00 -12.42 -6.57
CA TYR A 21 0.47 -11.07 -6.36
C TYR A 21 -0.67 -10.08 -6.48
N TYR A 22 -0.51 -8.98 -5.78
CA TYR A 22 -1.36 -7.80 -5.82
C TYR A 22 -0.46 -6.60 -6.08
N THR A 23 -0.87 -5.74 -7.01
CA THR A 23 -0.27 -4.42 -7.19
C THR A 23 -1.36 -3.36 -7.13
N GLY A 24 -1.00 -2.20 -6.61
CA GLY A 24 -1.91 -1.08 -6.59
C GLY A 24 -1.27 0.21 -6.13
N ASN A 25 -2.10 1.24 -6.06
CA ASN A 25 -1.76 2.52 -5.48
C ASN A 25 -2.52 2.69 -4.16
N PHE A 26 -1.99 3.48 -3.24
CA PHE A 26 -2.72 3.91 -2.06
C PHE A 26 -2.67 5.41 -1.90
N ILE A 27 -3.68 5.96 -1.23
CA ILE A 27 -3.70 7.31 -0.68
C ILE A 27 -3.86 7.17 0.82
N MET A 28 -2.90 7.73 1.57
CA MET A 28 -2.96 7.83 3.02
C MET A 28 -3.42 9.22 3.41
N LYS A 29 -4.55 9.31 4.12
CA LYS A 29 -5.04 10.56 4.68
C LYS A 29 -5.01 10.51 6.20
N GLY A 30 -4.64 11.62 6.80
CA GLY A 30 -4.59 11.76 8.25
C GLY A 30 -4.51 13.21 8.68
N ILE A 31 -4.54 13.42 9.99
CA ILE A 31 -4.10 14.66 10.61
C ILE A 31 -2.71 14.35 11.18
N ASN A 32 -1.80 15.31 11.21
CA ASN A 32 -0.47 15.15 11.81
C ASN A 32 -0.39 15.70 13.26
N PRO A 33 -0.86 14.98 14.31
CA PRO A 33 -0.58 15.37 15.69
C PRO A 33 0.83 14.96 16.12
N PRO A 34 1.52 15.80 16.91
CA PRO A 34 1.07 17.07 17.48
C PRO A 34 1.65 18.30 16.76
N GLU A 35 2.07 18.18 15.50
CA GLU A 35 2.89 19.21 14.86
C GLU A 35 2.10 20.47 14.48
N ASP A 36 0.92 20.34 13.87
CA ASP A 36 0.17 21.51 13.39
C ASP A 36 -1.33 21.29 13.08
N ASP A 37 -1.89 20.11 13.39
CA ASP A 37 -3.24 19.70 12.95
C ASP A 37 -3.45 19.80 11.43
N SER A 38 -2.39 19.82 10.61
CA SER A 38 -2.50 19.82 9.15
C SER A 38 -3.01 18.48 8.63
N GLU A 39 -3.75 18.56 7.52
CA GLU A 39 -4.14 17.38 6.76
C GLU A 39 -2.91 16.84 6.00
N MET A 40 -2.51 15.61 6.31
CA MET A 40 -1.56 14.86 5.49
C MET A 40 -2.31 14.08 4.41
N SER A 41 -1.79 14.11 3.18
CA SER A 41 -2.24 13.27 2.08
C SER A 41 -1.03 12.71 1.33
N GLU A 42 -0.59 11.50 1.65
CA GLU A 42 0.48 10.82 0.91
C GLU A 42 -0.10 9.86 -0.12
N ARG A 43 0.62 9.69 -1.23
CA ARG A 43 0.31 8.68 -2.25
C ARG A 43 1.47 7.71 -2.32
N GLY A 44 1.19 6.45 -2.67
CA GLY A 44 2.22 5.44 -2.84
C GLY A 44 1.75 4.29 -3.72
N ARG A 45 2.69 3.40 -4.00
CA ARG A 45 2.45 2.12 -4.66
C ARG A 45 2.71 1.00 -3.68
N VAL A 46 2.03 -0.11 -3.91
CA VAL A 46 2.15 -1.31 -3.10
C VAL A 46 2.25 -2.52 -4.01
N VAL A 47 3.17 -3.42 -3.68
CA VAL A 47 3.28 -4.75 -4.26
C VAL A 47 3.29 -5.76 -3.13
N VAL A 48 2.32 -6.67 -3.12
CA VAL A 48 2.23 -7.75 -2.15
C VAL A 48 2.30 -9.09 -2.86
N ILE A 49 3.08 -10.01 -2.33
CA ILE A 49 3.08 -11.41 -2.76
C ILE A 49 2.47 -12.25 -1.67
N PHE A 50 1.55 -13.13 -2.06
CA PHE A 50 0.92 -14.09 -1.19
C PHE A 50 1.30 -15.51 -1.59
N ARG A 51 1.44 -16.39 -0.60
CA ARG A 51 1.59 -17.83 -0.79
C ARG A 51 0.49 -18.59 -0.06
N LYS A 52 -0.09 -19.58 -0.72
CA LYS A 52 -1.09 -20.46 -0.10
C LYS A 52 -0.37 -21.48 0.78
N SER A 53 -0.75 -21.58 2.06
CA SER A 53 -0.26 -22.61 2.97
C SER A 53 -0.80 -23.99 2.60
N GLU A 54 -0.24 -25.03 3.20
CA GLU A 54 -0.74 -26.41 3.07
C GLU A 54 -2.20 -26.54 3.52
N SER A 55 -2.61 -25.76 4.53
CA SER A 55 -4.00 -25.65 4.98
C SER A 55 -4.91 -24.82 4.05
N GLY A 56 -4.38 -24.34 2.92
CA GLY A 56 -5.14 -23.60 1.92
C GLY A 56 -5.33 -22.10 2.20
N ILE A 57 -4.64 -21.56 3.21
CA ILE A 57 -4.77 -20.15 3.62
C ILE A 57 -3.71 -19.32 2.90
N TRP A 58 -4.13 -18.26 2.20
CA TRP A 58 -3.20 -17.29 1.62
C TRP A 58 -2.53 -16.46 2.71
N LYS A 59 -1.21 -16.42 2.70
CA LYS A 59 -0.39 -15.65 3.64
C LYS A 59 0.47 -14.67 2.89
N LEU A 60 0.61 -13.46 3.42
CA LEU A 60 1.57 -12.49 2.94
C LEU A 60 2.98 -13.03 3.16
N VAL A 61 3.78 -13.10 2.09
CA VAL A 61 5.17 -13.56 2.14
C VAL A 61 6.16 -12.49 1.71
N PHE A 62 5.66 -11.44 1.05
CA PHE A 62 6.43 -10.26 0.69
C PHE A 62 5.49 -9.05 0.67
N ASP A 63 5.95 -7.94 1.22
CA ASP A 63 5.28 -6.65 1.20
C ASP A 63 6.31 -5.59 0.87
N MET A 64 6.00 -4.76 -0.11
CA MET A 64 6.80 -3.61 -0.50
C MET A 64 5.87 -2.45 -0.80
N ASP A 65 5.95 -1.44 0.04
CA ASP A 65 5.48 -0.10 -0.22
C ASP A 65 6.61 0.71 -0.85
N ASN A 66 6.27 1.50 -1.87
CA ASN A 66 7.22 2.43 -2.46
C ASN A 66 6.51 3.77 -2.63
N ARG A 67 7.13 4.84 -2.14
CA ARG A 67 6.68 6.18 -2.48
C ARG A 67 6.86 6.38 -4.00
N PRO A 68 6.03 7.21 -4.66
CA PRO A 68 6.35 7.66 -6.00
C PRO A 68 7.77 8.22 -5.95
N PRO A 69 8.62 7.96 -6.96
CA PRO A 69 9.95 8.55 -6.97
C PRO A 69 9.84 10.05 -6.72
N ASP A 70 10.77 10.62 -5.95
CA ASP A 70 10.96 12.06 -5.82
C ASP A 70 11.42 12.60 -7.19
N VAL A 71 10.54 12.58 -8.18
CA VAL A 71 10.73 13.34 -9.41
C VAL A 71 10.44 14.76 -8.99
N GLN A 72 11.46 15.42 -8.43
CA GLN A 72 11.49 16.87 -8.48
C GLN A 72 11.33 17.23 -9.96
N GLU A 73 10.19 17.80 -10.35
CA GLU A 73 10.23 18.68 -11.51
C GLU A 73 11.20 19.78 -11.12
N ALA A 74 12.38 19.78 -11.75
CA ALA A 74 13.28 20.91 -11.67
C ALA A 74 12.50 22.14 -12.19
N ALA A 75 12.23 23.08 -11.29
CA ALA A 75 11.80 24.43 -11.61
C ALA A 75 12.77 25.41 -10.96
#